data_AF-A0A1C6D071-F1
#
_entry.id   AF-A0A1C6D071-F1
#
_cell.length_a   1.000
_cell.length_b   1.000
_cell.length_c   1.000
_cell.angle_alpha   90.00
_cell.angle_beta   90.00
_cell.angle_gamma   90.00
#
_symmetry.space_group_name_H-M   'P 1'
#
loop_
_entity.id
_entity.type
_entity.pdbx_description
1 polymer ?
#
loop_
_entity_poly.entity_id
_entity_poly.type
_entity_poly.pdbx_seq_one_letter_code
_entity_poly.pdbx_strand_id
1 'polypeptide(L)'
;MSKVKSLSAKVSLLSAALNLVTLVIFCIYGAVYDYFDTVVFAALALGVVCAVLYALMDNKVAEVLNLAAVLCVSFGVGLFFLNSYPVWADRLNNITMYGSRGTLFPVVSIMILCFVTVIIEIVSCFTRKERI
;
A
#
# COMPACT_ATOMS: atom_id res chain seq x y z
N MET A 1 13.05 -23.58 18.91
CA MET A 1 12.49 -22.52 19.80
C MET A 1 11.86 -21.47 18.90
N SER A 2 10.53 -21.36 18.83
CA SER A 2 9.93 -20.26 18.06
C SER A 2 10.23 -18.95 18.80
N LYS A 3 11.13 -18.14 18.24
CA LYS A 3 11.34 -16.78 18.72
C LYS A 3 10.00 -16.06 18.55
N VAL A 4 9.38 -15.66 19.66
CA VAL A 4 8.14 -14.88 19.60
C VAL A 4 8.44 -13.60 18.83
N LYS A 5 7.80 -13.39 17.68
CA LYS A 5 8.01 -12.21 16.84
C LYS A 5 7.81 -10.93 17.65
N SER A 6 8.68 -9.95 17.42
CA SER A 6 8.60 -8.64 18.05
C SER A 6 7.36 -7.88 17.62
N LEU A 7 7.01 -6.84 18.38
CA LEU A 7 5.88 -5.98 18.07
C LEU A 7 6.04 -5.36 16.67
N SER A 8 7.24 -4.86 16.36
CA SER A 8 7.52 -4.28 15.03
C SER A 8 7.28 -5.27 13.88
N ALA A 9 7.77 -6.50 14.00
CA ALA A 9 7.56 -7.53 12.98
C ALA A 9 6.09 -7.94 12.83
N LYS A 10 5.31 -7.97 13.93
CA LYS A 10 3.87 -8.25 13.88
C LYS A 10 3.11 -7.12 13.19
N VAL A 11 3.46 -5.87 13.50
CA VAL A 11 2.83 -4.68 12.89
C VAL A 11 3.16 -4.62 11.39
N SER A 12 4.40 -4.94 10.98
CA SER A 12 4.75 -4.99 9.56
C SER A 12 4.02 -6.13 8.82
N LEU A 13 3.80 -7.30 9.44
CA LEU A 13 2.95 -8.34 8.83
C LEU A 13 1.50 -7.91 8.68
N LEU A 14 0.96 -7.15 9.65
CA LEU A 14 -0.38 -6.61 9.55
C LEU A 14 -0.49 -5.64 8.37
N SER A 15 0.49 -4.75 8.23
CA SER A 15 0.60 -3.85 7.08
C SER A 15 0.75 -4.63 5.77
N ALA A 16 1.60 -5.65 5.71
CA ALA A 16 1.74 -6.50 4.51
C ALA A 16 0.41 -7.16 4.12
N ALA A 17 -0.34 -7.69 5.08
CA ALA A 17 -1.64 -8.29 4.83
C ALA A 17 -2.65 -7.26 4.33
N LEU A 18 -2.70 -6.07 4.94
CA LEU A 18 -3.58 -5.00 4.51
C LEU A 18 -3.23 -4.52 3.09
N ASN A 19 -1.94 -4.31 2.83
CA ASN A 19 -1.43 -3.90 1.52
C ASN A 19 -1.73 -4.95 0.44
N LEU A 20 -1.67 -6.25 0.78
CA LEU A 20 -2.04 -7.32 -0.14
C LEU A 20 -3.53 -7.26 -0.48
N VAL A 21 -4.40 -7.02 0.51
CA VAL A 21 -5.83 -6.78 0.26
C VAL A 21 -6.03 -5.55 -0.62
N THR A 22 -5.30 -4.46 -0.37
CA THR A 22 -5.34 -3.25 -1.21
C THR A 22 -4.91 -3.53 -2.64
N LEU A 23 -3.84 -4.29 -2.84
CA LEU A 23 -3.36 -4.71 -4.16
C LEU A 23 -4.42 -5.52 -4.91
N VAL A 24 -5.09 -6.46 -4.25
CA VAL A 24 -6.17 -7.25 -4.86
C VAL A 24 -7.35 -6.34 -5.27
N ILE A 25 -7.76 -5.43 -4.38
CA ILE A 25 -8.85 -4.48 -4.69
C ILE A 25 -8.45 -3.55 -5.85
N PHE A 26 -7.21 -3.10 -5.91
CA PHE A 26 -6.68 -2.32 -7.03
C PHE A 26 -6.73 -3.11 -8.35
N CYS A 27 -6.33 -4.39 -8.35
CA CYS A 27 -6.43 -5.24 -9.53
C CYS A 27 -7.88 -5.43 -9.98
N ILE A 28 -8.82 -5.63 -9.05
CA ILE A 28 -10.26 -5.72 -9.35
C ILE A 28 -10.75 -4.41 -9.95
N TYR A 29 -10.40 -3.27 -9.34
CA TYR A 29 -10.74 -1.94 -9.86
C TYR A 29 -10.22 -1.76 -11.30
N GLY A 30 -8.97 -2.12 -11.55
CA GLY A 30 -8.39 -2.00 -12.88
C GLY A 30 -9.03 -2.92 -13.93
N ALA A 31 -9.44 -4.12 -13.53
CA ALA A 31 -10.17 -5.04 -14.41
C ALA A 31 -11.60 -4.57 -14.72
N VAL A 32 -12.32 -4.05 -13.73
CA VAL A 32 -13.72 -3.60 -13.87
C VAL A 32 -13.83 -2.32 -14.71
N TYR A 33 -12.85 -1.43 -14.58
CA TYR A 33 -12.90 -0.09 -15.16
C TYR A 33 -11.90 0.15 -16.29
N ASP A 34 -11.24 -0.91 -16.80
CA ASP A 34 -10.19 -0.82 -17.84
C ASP A 34 -9.14 0.26 -17.51
N TYR A 35 -8.66 0.20 -16.27
CA TYR A 35 -7.75 1.17 -15.66
C TYR A 35 -6.67 0.41 -14.86
N PHE A 36 -5.70 -0.16 -15.56
CA PHE A 36 -4.61 -0.88 -14.88
C PHE A 36 -3.29 -0.12 -15.01
N ASP A 37 -2.79 0.35 -13.88
CA ASP A 37 -1.49 1.00 -13.77
C ASP A 37 -0.44 0.00 -13.23
N THR A 38 0.52 -0.35 -14.09
CA THR A 38 1.58 -1.32 -13.79
C THR A 38 2.57 -0.80 -12.76
N VAL A 39 2.77 0.52 -12.67
CA VAL A 39 3.70 1.14 -11.73
C VAL A 39 3.08 1.18 -10.33
N VAL A 40 1.80 1.52 -10.22
CA VAL A 40 1.04 1.41 -8.96
C VAL A 40 1.01 -0.05 -8.49
N PHE A 41 0.72 -0.99 -9.38
CA PHE A 41 0.77 -2.42 -9.07
C PHE A 41 2.13 -2.83 -8.51
N ALA A 42 3.22 -2.49 -9.22
CA ALA A 42 4.57 -2.85 -8.81
C ALA A 42 4.95 -2.22 -7.47
N ALA A 43 4.58 -0.95 -7.24
CA ALA A 43 4.84 -0.26 -5.98
C ALA A 43 4.12 -0.96 -4.80
N LEU A 44 2.83 -1.26 -4.94
CA LEU A 44 2.07 -1.97 -3.90
C LEU A 44 2.61 -3.39 -3.67
N ALA A 45 2.93 -4.14 -4.74
CA ALA A 45 3.49 -5.48 -4.65
C ALA A 45 4.87 -5.50 -3.97
N LEU A 46 5.76 -4.58 -4.35
CA LEU A 46 7.07 -4.42 -3.69
C LEU A 46 6.90 -4.04 -2.22
N GLY A 47 5.92 -3.20 -1.88
CA GLY A 47 5.58 -2.89 -0.49
C GLY A 47 5.24 -4.14 0.33
N VAL A 48 4.41 -5.04 -0.22
CA VAL A 48 4.09 -6.34 0.42
C VAL A 48 5.36 -7.16 0.62
N VAL A 49 6.17 -7.33 -0.43
CA VAL A 49 7.38 -8.16 -0.38
C VAL A 49 8.36 -7.61 0.66
N CYS A 50 8.61 -6.32 0.66
CA CYS A 50 9.50 -5.66 1.63
C CYS A 50 9.04 -5.86 3.07
N ALA A 51 7.76 -5.65 3.37
CA ALA A 51 7.19 -5.82 4.71
C ALA A 51 7.25 -7.29 5.18
N VAL A 52 6.93 -8.24 4.30
CA VAL A 52 7.04 -9.68 4.61
C VAL A 52 8.49 -10.08 4.87
N LEU A 53 9.42 -9.69 4.01
CA LEU A 53 10.84 -10.01 4.17
C LEU A 53 11.42 -9.38 5.44
N TYR A 54 11.06 -8.13 5.75
CA TYR A 54 11.41 -7.51 7.02
C TYR A 54 10.97 -8.36 8.21
N ALA A 55 9.72 -8.83 8.21
CA ALA A 55 9.17 -9.60 9.32
C ALA A 55 9.67 -11.06 9.42
N LEU A 56 10.41 -11.55 8.42
CA LEU A 56 10.99 -12.90 8.40
C LEU A 56 12.51 -12.92 8.62
N MET A 57 13.21 -11.83 8.30
CA MET A 57 14.67 -11.75 8.36
C MET A 57 15.14 -11.10 9.66
N ASP A 58 16.02 -11.77 10.40
CA ASP A 58 16.64 -11.27 11.65
C ASP A 58 18.05 -10.72 11.40
N ASN A 59 18.21 -9.83 10.42
CA ASN A 59 19.50 -9.20 10.11
C ASN A 59 19.38 -7.67 9.94
N LYS A 60 20.51 -6.96 10.00
CA LYS A 60 20.56 -5.49 9.89
C LYS A 60 20.03 -4.97 8.54
N VAL A 61 20.22 -5.73 7.47
CA VAL A 61 19.71 -5.38 6.13
C VAL A 61 18.19 -5.37 6.10
N ALA A 62 17.53 -6.22 6.89
CA ALA A 62 16.08 -6.25 6.98
C ALA A 62 15.51 -4.90 7.45
N GLU A 63 16.19 -4.16 8.32
CA GLU A 63 15.69 -2.86 8.81
C GLU A 63 15.44 -1.87 7.67
N VAL A 64 16.24 -1.91 6.61
CA VAL A 64 16.05 -1.09 5.40
C VAL A 64 14.79 -1.51 4.64
N LEU A 65 14.41 -2.80 4.67
CA LEU A 65 13.20 -3.30 3.99
C LEU A 65 11.93 -2.73 4.60
N ASN A 66 11.90 -2.46 5.92
CA ASN A 66 10.75 -1.82 6.56
C ASN A 66 10.55 -0.40 6.01
N LEU A 67 11.63 0.39 5.94
CA LEU A 67 11.59 1.72 5.33
C LEU A 67 11.23 1.66 3.83
N ALA A 68 11.77 0.68 3.10
CA ALA A 68 11.44 0.48 1.70
C ALA A 68 9.95 0.19 1.50
N ALA A 69 9.32 -0.59 2.39
CA ALA A 69 7.89 -0.85 2.36
C ALA A 69 7.08 0.45 2.49
N VAL A 70 7.42 1.31 3.45
CA VAL A 70 6.80 2.64 3.62
C VAL A 70 6.90 3.45 2.33
N LEU A 71 8.11 3.54 1.75
CA LEU A 71 8.35 4.33 0.53
C LEU A 71 7.55 3.79 -0.65
N CYS A 72 7.53 2.47 -0.85
CA CYS A 72 6.79 1.82 -1.92
C CYS A 72 5.29 2.08 -1.84
N VAL A 73 4.67 1.90 -0.67
CA VAL A 73 3.21 2.12 -0.52
C VAL A 73 2.88 3.62 -0.59
N SER A 74 3.73 4.49 -0.04
CA SER A 74 3.55 5.95 -0.11
C SER A 74 3.65 6.47 -1.55
N PHE A 75 4.60 5.96 -2.32
CA PHE A 75 4.72 6.25 -3.74
C PHE A 75 3.50 5.72 -4.52
N GLY A 76 3.09 4.48 -4.24
CA GLY A 76 1.93 3.85 -4.87
C GLY A 76 0.64 4.64 -4.68
N VAL A 77 0.35 5.12 -3.46
CA VAL A 77 -0.85 5.93 -3.20
C VAL A 77 -0.78 7.31 -3.86
N GLY A 78 0.39 7.96 -3.86
CA GLY A 78 0.59 9.25 -4.52
C GLY A 78 0.35 9.15 -6.02
N LEU A 79 0.93 8.12 -6.65
CA LEU A 79 0.75 7.87 -8.08
C LEU A 79 -0.70 7.48 -8.42
N PHE A 80 -1.32 6.61 -7.61
CA PHE A 80 -2.73 6.24 -7.79
C PHE A 80 -3.67 7.44 -7.70
N PHE A 81 -3.43 8.35 -6.75
CA PHE A 81 -4.19 9.59 -6.62
C PHE A 81 -4.07 10.46 -7.88
N LEU A 82 -2.85 10.68 -8.35
CA LEU A 82 -2.58 11.48 -9.55
C LEU A 82 -3.25 10.88 -10.80
N ASN A 83 -3.11 9.57 -11.00
CA ASN A 83 -3.65 8.91 -12.19
C ASN A 83 -5.18 8.81 -12.14
N SER A 84 -5.77 8.86 -10.93
CA SER A 84 -7.22 8.92 -10.74
C SER A 84 -7.80 10.32 -10.95
N TYR A 85 -7.00 11.33 -11.33
CA TYR A 85 -7.43 12.71 -11.58
C TYR A 85 -8.73 12.84 -12.40
N PRO A 86 -8.91 12.11 -13.52
CA PRO A 86 -10.15 12.19 -14.30
C PRO A 86 -11.39 11.83 -13.47
N VAL A 87 -11.27 10.84 -12.57
CA VAL A 87 -12.38 10.43 -11.69
C VAL A 87 -12.74 11.55 -10.72
N TRP A 88 -11.75 12.20 -10.12
CA TRP A 88 -11.96 13.34 -9.23
C TRP A 88 -12.61 14.51 -9.95
N ALA A 89 -12.05 14.91 -11.09
CA ALA A 89 -12.50 16.09 -11.84
C ALA A 89 -13.93 15.90 -12.38
N ASP A 90 -14.22 14.76 -13.00
CA ASP A 90 -15.53 14.53 -13.62
C ASP A 90 -16.62 14.27 -12.56
N ARG A 91 -16.36 13.40 -11.58
CA ARG A 91 -17.41 12.96 -10.63
C ARG A 91 -17.75 14.00 -9.56
N LEU A 92 -16.79 14.81 -9.11
CA LEU A 92 -17.08 15.87 -8.13
C LEU A 92 -17.79 17.07 -8.75
N ASN A 93 -17.52 17.36 -10.02
CA ASN A 93 -18.11 18.51 -10.72
C ASN A 93 -19.32 18.15 -11.58
N ASN A 94 -19.70 16.87 -11.66
CA ASN A 94 -20.76 16.36 -12.52
C ASN A 94 -20.55 16.73 -14.00
N ILE A 95 -19.30 16.64 -14.48
CA ILE A 95 -18.91 16.86 -15.88
C ILE A 95 -18.38 15.57 -16.50
N THR A 96 -18.18 15.57 -17.82
CA THR A 96 -17.64 14.41 -18.58
C THR A 96 -16.45 14.81 -19.48
N MET A 97 -15.69 15.82 -19.05
CA MET A 97 -14.63 16.43 -19.86
C MET A 97 -13.36 15.58 -19.92
N TYR A 98 -13.02 14.89 -18.83
CA TYR A 98 -11.75 14.16 -18.71
C TYR A 98 -11.88 12.65 -19.01
N GLY A 99 -13.08 12.18 -19.35
CA GLY A 99 -13.32 10.80 -19.76
C GLY A 99 -13.11 9.78 -18.63
N SER A 100 -13.55 10.12 -17.41
CA SER A 100 -13.45 9.24 -16.25
C SER A 100 -13.97 7.82 -16.52
N ARG A 101 -13.08 6.85 -16.34
CA ARG A 101 -13.39 5.41 -16.48
C ARG A 101 -13.86 4.76 -15.18
N GLY A 102 -14.01 5.51 -14.08
CA GLY A 102 -14.29 4.95 -12.74
C GLY A 102 -15.35 5.70 -11.94
N THR A 103 -15.52 5.27 -10.68
CA THR A 103 -16.36 5.94 -9.68
C THR A 103 -15.52 6.37 -8.48
N LEU A 104 -16.00 7.36 -7.73
CA LEU A 104 -15.27 7.88 -6.57
C LEU A 104 -15.10 6.84 -5.46
N PHE A 105 -16.08 5.95 -5.29
CA PHE A 105 -16.10 5.03 -4.16
C PHE A 105 -14.87 4.09 -4.13
N PRO A 106 -14.55 3.31 -5.19
CA PRO A 106 -13.35 2.48 -5.22
C PRO A 106 -12.05 3.26 -5.06
N VAL A 107 -11.95 4.44 -5.70
CA VAL A 107 -10.75 5.29 -5.61
C VAL A 107 -10.50 5.72 -4.18
N VAL A 108 -11.52 6.25 -3.50
CA VAL A 108 -11.44 6.66 -2.10
C VAL A 108 -11.14 5.46 -1.19
N SER A 109 -11.79 4.31 -1.41
CA SER A 109 -11.55 3.10 -0.62
C SER A 109 -10.10 2.62 -0.73
N ILE A 110 -9.54 2.53 -1.95
CA ILE A 110 -8.14 2.12 -2.18
C ILE A 110 -7.20 3.11 -1.49
N MET A 111 -7.44 4.41 -1.60
CA MET A 111 -6.60 5.42 -0.96
C MET A 111 -6.60 5.31 0.57
N ILE A 112 -7.78 5.14 1.19
CA ILE A 112 -7.88 4.96 2.63
C ILE A 112 -7.09 3.73 3.07
N LEU A 113 -7.23 2.60 2.35
CA LEU A 113 -6.48 1.38 2.67
C LEU A 113 -4.97 1.58 2.53
N CYS A 114 -4.50 2.27 1.49
CA CYS A 114 -3.09 2.63 1.35
C CYS A 114 -2.61 3.52 2.51
N PHE A 115 -3.36 4.56 2.88
CA PHE A 115 -2.96 5.45 3.97
C PHE A 115 -2.90 4.72 5.31
N VAL A 116 -3.88 3.87 5.60
CA VAL A 116 -3.87 3.04 6.81
C VAL A 116 -2.66 2.11 6.80
N THR A 117 -2.36 1.48 5.66
CA THR A 117 -1.17 0.64 5.48
C THR A 117 0.12 1.41 5.76
N VAL A 118 0.29 2.59 5.16
CA VAL A 118 1.47 3.46 5.37
C VAL A 118 1.63 3.83 6.84
N ILE A 119 0.54 4.22 7.52
CA ILE A 119 0.59 4.58 8.95
C ILE A 119 1.03 3.37 9.78
N ILE A 120 0.48 2.18 9.54
CA ILE A 120 0.84 0.95 10.25
C ILE A 120 2.32 0.61 10.01
N GLU A 121 2.82 0.73 8.77
CA GLU A 121 4.23 0.44 8.47
C GLU A 121 5.17 1.49 9.10
N ILE A 122 4.78 2.77 9.12
CA ILE A 122 5.51 3.81 9.87
C ILE A 122 5.59 3.46 11.36
N VAL A 123 4.48 3.02 11.97
CA VAL A 123 4.48 2.55 13.37
C VAL A 123 5.44 1.36 13.54
N SER A 124 5.53 0.46 12.56
CA SER A 124 6.50 -0.63 12.57
C SER A 124 7.95 -0.09 12.59
N CYS A 125 8.29 0.87 11.73
CA CYS A 125 9.61 1.50 11.68
C CYS A 125 10.03 2.11 13.04
N PHE A 126 9.10 2.71 13.77
CA PHE A 126 9.38 3.32 15.08
C PHE A 126 9.29 2.37 16.27
N THR A 127 8.98 1.09 16.04
CA THR A 127 8.89 0.07 17.09
C THR A 127 10.14 -0.83 17.09
N ARG A 128 10.59 -1.24 18.28
CA ARG A 128 11.77 -2.13 18.38
C ARG A 128 11.50 -3.52 17.79
N LYS A 129 12.45 -3.98 16.96
CA LYS A 129 12.47 -5.34 16.43
C LYS A 129 13.10 -6.35 17.40
N GLU A 130 14.03 -5.91 18.25
CA GLU A 130 14.68 -6.76 19.25
C GLU A 130 14.01 -6.57 20.62
N ARG A 131 13.85 -7.67 21.39
CA ARG A 131 13.54 -7.57 22.82
C ARG A 131 14.85 -7.31 23.56
N ILE A 132 14.86 -6.29 24.43
CA ILE A 132 15.91 -6.13 25.45
C ILE A 132 15.84 -7.32 26.40
#